data_AF-A0A1D2WWE1-F1
#
_entry.id   AF-A0A1D2WWE1-F1
#
_cell.length_a   1.000
_cell.length_b   1.000
_cell.length_c   1.000
_cell.angle_alpha   90.00
_cell.angle_beta   90.00
_cell.angle_gamma   90.00
#
_symmetry.space_group_name_H-M   'P 1'
#
loop_
_entity.id
_entity.type
_entity.pdbx_description
1 polymer ?
#
loop_
_entity_poly.entity_id
_entity_poly.type
_entity_poly.pdbx_seq_one_letter_code
_entity_poly.pdbx_strand_id
1 'polypeptide(L)'
;GWSASLTWPENVHIMSGDRAEVVKFKKDRENAAVIVGMSYPTRHIMKNLVKNFPKKEGNWPFTIGLLHCSVGSNPEHDPYAPCTLQDLRELNYDYWALGHIHTPSIVCKEAPIVIYPGNPQGRHFSENGARGCFVVDVSLGRDSSGRDISTRFIETDSVRWYIREISIEGLEKEGELIESLQSQLDEMRENSVGRSVICRFVLKGRGPLHHILRQEGFIEDLLRLLREGETWGRQFIWVERIEDDTLFPIEREILLKREDFVGDLVKIVEGLKTDENSRNEFHEVLSPLFGSRNGRKHISKIDDDEMNSLLQRAENILLDALLTEKDNEN
;
A
#
# COMPACT_ATOMS: atom_id res chain seq x y z
N GLY A 1 24.65 10.68 -6.73
CA GLY A 1 23.68 9.79 -6.06
C GLY A 1 23.39 10.34 -4.66
N TRP A 2 22.26 9.98 -4.05
CA TRP A 2 21.80 10.48 -2.73
C TRP A 2 22.87 10.39 -1.61
N SER A 3 23.84 9.48 -1.72
CA SER A 3 24.97 9.33 -0.78
C SER A 3 25.95 10.51 -0.76
N ALA A 4 25.94 11.41 -1.75
CA ALA A 4 26.93 12.49 -1.86
C ALA A 4 26.76 13.62 -0.82
N SER A 5 25.78 13.52 0.09
CA SER A 5 25.46 14.57 1.08
C SER A 5 25.51 14.12 2.54
N LEU A 6 25.72 12.82 2.82
CA LEU A 6 25.84 12.31 4.19
C LEU A 6 27.31 11.99 4.52
N THR A 7 27.80 12.56 5.62
CA THR A 7 29.03 12.11 6.26
C THR A 7 28.71 10.88 7.10
N TRP A 8 29.17 9.71 6.66
CA TRP A 8 28.96 8.46 7.39
C TRP A 8 29.90 8.36 8.60
N PRO A 9 29.43 7.82 9.74
CA PRO A 9 30.29 7.49 10.87
C PRO A 9 31.40 6.49 10.51
N GLU A 10 32.50 6.49 11.26
CA GLU A 10 33.67 5.61 11.02
C GLU A 10 33.35 4.11 11.06
N ASN A 11 32.25 3.72 11.73
CA ASN A 11 31.80 2.33 11.85
C ASN A 11 30.89 1.88 10.70
N VAL A 12 30.77 2.66 9.61
CA VAL A 12 30.01 2.29 8.42
C VAL A 12 30.95 1.80 7.32
N HIS A 13 30.69 0.59 6.82
CA HIS A 13 31.34 0.07 5.62
C HIS A 13 30.39 0.17 4.43
N ILE A 14 30.80 0.89 3.39
CA ILE A 14 30.03 0.98 2.13
C ILE A 14 30.57 -0.06 1.16
N MET A 15 29.71 -1.00 0.74
CA MET A 15 30.09 -2.03 -0.22
C MET A 15 30.45 -1.41 -1.58
N SER A 16 31.40 -2.03 -2.28
CA SER A 16 31.83 -1.68 -3.63
C SER A 16 30.67 -1.51 -4.63
N GLY A 17 30.77 -0.47 -5.46
CA GLY A 17 29.81 -0.16 -6.53
C GLY A 17 30.02 -0.95 -7.83
N ASP A 18 31.23 -1.49 -8.04
CA ASP A 18 31.65 -2.02 -9.34
C ASP A 18 31.65 -3.54 -9.41
N ARG A 19 31.76 -4.21 -8.26
CA ARG A 19 31.83 -5.67 -8.12
C ARG A 19 31.35 -6.11 -6.75
N ALA A 20 30.92 -7.37 -6.63
CA ALA A 20 30.65 -7.98 -5.33
C ALA A 20 31.91 -7.94 -4.45
N GLU A 21 31.76 -7.36 -3.27
CA GLU A 21 32.81 -7.26 -2.26
C GLU A 21 32.58 -8.31 -1.17
N VAL A 22 33.67 -8.94 -0.72
CA VAL A 22 33.66 -9.94 0.35
C VAL A 22 34.33 -9.35 1.58
N VAL A 23 33.55 -9.12 2.63
CA VAL A 23 34.00 -8.53 3.90
C VAL A 23 33.94 -9.59 5.00
N LYS A 24 35.04 -9.78 5.73
CA LYS A 24 35.11 -10.72 6.86
C LYS A 24 34.83 -9.98 8.16
N PHE A 25 33.77 -10.37 8.86
CA PHE A 25 33.46 -9.86 10.19
C PHE A 25 34.10 -10.75 11.25
N LYS A 26 34.89 -10.13 12.14
CA LYS A 26 35.59 -10.84 13.21
C LYS A 26 34.93 -10.57 14.56
N LYS A 27 34.71 -11.63 15.34
CA LYS A 27 34.34 -11.58 16.75
C LYS A 27 35.39 -12.34 17.53
N ASP A 28 35.92 -11.76 18.61
CA ASP A 28 36.95 -12.39 19.44
C ASP A 28 38.17 -12.91 18.66
N ARG A 29 38.56 -12.17 17.59
CA ARG A 29 39.65 -12.49 16.64
C ARG A 29 39.38 -13.66 15.69
N GLU A 30 38.22 -14.31 15.77
CA GLU A 30 37.79 -15.36 14.85
C GLU A 30 36.86 -14.80 13.76
N ASN A 31 36.88 -15.38 12.57
CA ASN A 31 35.94 -15.00 11.50
C ASN A 31 34.55 -15.55 11.85
N ALA A 32 33.69 -14.69 12.39
CA ALA A 32 32.34 -15.07 12.80
C ALA A 32 31.36 -15.07 11.62
N ALA A 33 31.54 -14.16 10.67
CA ALA A 33 30.72 -14.07 9.48
C ALA A 33 31.49 -13.55 8.26
N VAL A 34 30.97 -13.85 7.07
CA VAL A 34 31.35 -13.25 5.79
C VAL A 34 30.14 -12.52 5.25
N ILE A 35 30.32 -11.26 4.89
CA ILE A 35 29.31 -10.44 4.23
C ILE A 35 29.74 -10.27 2.79
N VAL A 36 28.92 -10.73 1.86
CA VAL A 36 29.11 -10.50 0.43
C VAL A 36 28.04 -9.54 -0.04
N GLY A 37 28.44 -8.44 -0.65
CA GLY A 37 27.48 -7.43 -1.07
C GLY A 37 28.00 -6.54 -2.17
N MET A 38 27.06 -5.83 -2.78
CA MET A 38 27.34 -4.91 -3.87
C MET A 38 26.43 -3.70 -3.73
N SER A 39 27.02 -2.52 -3.86
CA SER A 39 26.29 -1.26 -4.03
C SER A 39 26.16 -0.95 -5.52
N TYR A 40 25.31 0.00 -5.89
CA TYR A 40 25.31 0.55 -7.25
C TYR A 40 24.77 1.99 -7.27
N PRO A 41 25.34 2.89 -8.09
CA PRO A 41 25.00 4.31 -8.02
C PRO A 41 23.82 4.76 -8.88
N THR A 42 23.28 3.93 -9.78
CA THR A 42 22.21 4.34 -10.70
C THR A 42 20.80 4.03 -10.17
N ARG A 43 19.85 4.89 -10.54
CA ARG A 43 18.43 4.75 -10.14
C ARG A 43 17.70 3.58 -10.80
N HIS A 44 18.18 3.11 -11.95
CA HIS A 44 17.55 2.02 -12.69
C HIS A 44 18.63 1.02 -13.11
N ILE A 45 18.43 -0.23 -12.69
CA ILE A 45 19.28 -1.37 -13.05
C ILE A 45 18.33 -2.50 -13.43
N MET A 46 18.37 -2.96 -14.68
CA MET A 46 17.57 -4.11 -15.13
C MET A 46 18.39 -5.40 -15.20
N LYS A 47 19.68 -5.33 -14.88
CA LYS A 47 20.57 -6.49 -14.86
C LYS A 47 20.44 -7.23 -13.53
N ASN A 48 20.44 -8.55 -13.59
CA ASN A 48 20.54 -9.40 -12.41
C ASN A 48 21.97 -9.33 -11.83
N LEU A 49 22.13 -8.57 -10.74
CA LEU A 49 23.43 -8.36 -10.10
C LEU A 49 23.94 -9.58 -9.32
N VAL A 50 23.05 -10.49 -8.92
CA VAL A 50 23.40 -11.73 -8.21
C VAL A 50 24.40 -12.56 -8.99
N LYS A 51 24.36 -12.49 -10.33
CA LYS A 51 25.31 -13.20 -11.21
C LYS A 51 26.77 -12.79 -11.04
N ASN A 52 27.03 -11.63 -10.43
CA ASN A 52 28.39 -11.14 -10.15
C ASN A 52 28.90 -11.56 -8.77
N PHE A 53 28.08 -12.21 -7.95
CA PHE A 53 28.47 -12.64 -6.62
C PHE A 53 29.22 -13.98 -6.69
N PRO A 54 30.29 -14.16 -5.89
CA PRO A 54 30.99 -15.43 -5.80
C PRO A 54 30.16 -16.48 -5.04
N LYS A 55 30.27 -17.75 -5.42
CA LYS A 55 29.71 -18.85 -4.60
C LYS A 55 30.41 -18.91 -3.24
N LYS A 56 29.69 -19.33 -2.19
CA LYS A 56 30.27 -19.55 -0.85
C LYS A 56 31.42 -20.55 -0.91
N GLU A 57 32.57 -20.17 -0.38
CA GLU A 57 33.72 -21.08 -0.24
C GLU A 57 33.55 -22.01 0.98
N GLY A 58 34.11 -23.21 0.92
CA GLY A 58 33.90 -24.24 1.95
C GLY A 58 34.43 -23.87 3.35
N ASN A 59 35.37 -22.93 3.44
CA ASN A 59 35.92 -22.44 4.71
C ASN A 59 35.20 -21.18 5.24
N TRP A 60 34.18 -20.67 4.54
CA TRP A 60 33.45 -19.50 5.01
C TRP A 60 32.54 -19.86 6.18
N PRO A 61 32.51 -19.02 7.24
CA PRO A 61 31.58 -19.15 8.34
C PRO A 61 30.16 -18.75 7.89
N PHE A 62 29.35 -18.15 8.76
CA PHE A 62 28.03 -17.66 8.39
C PHE A 62 28.14 -16.61 7.30
N THR A 63 27.48 -16.86 6.16
CA THR A 63 27.62 -16.06 4.95
C THR A 63 26.32 -15.30 4.69
N ILE A 64 26.44 -13.98 4.68
CA ILE A 64 25.35 -13.04 4.47
C ILE A 64 25.50 -12.43 3.08
N GLY A 65 24.50 -12.62 2.22
CA GLY A 65 24.34 -11.82 1.01
C GLY A 65 23.65 -10.50 1.34
N LEU A 66 24.20 -9.38 0.88
CA LEU A 66 23.65 -8.04 1.07
C LEU A 66 23.41 -7.39 -0.30
N LEU A 67 22.15 -7.20 -0.66
CA LEU A 67 21.79 -6.66 -1.98
C LEU A 67 20.50 -5.85 -1.97
N HIS A 68 20.49 -4.72 -2.68
CA HIS A 68 19.30 -3.91 -2.91
C HIS A 68 18.69 -4.32 -4.26
N CYS A 69 17.63 -5.13 -4.26
CA CYS A 69 17.05 -5.70 -5.48
C CYS A 69 15.56 -6.06 -5.33
N SER A 70 14.94 -6.46 -6.43
CA SER A 70 13.63 -7.10 -6.48
C SER A 70 13.79 -8.60 -6.76
N VAL A 71 13.20 -9.44 -5.92
CA VAL A 71 13.18 -10.90 -6.10
C VAL A 71 11.83 -11.31 -6.66
N GLY A 72 11.83 -12.01 -7.80
CA GLY A 72 10.61 -12.41 -8.50
C GLY A 72 9.92 -11.25 -9.21
N SER A 73 8.65 -11.42 -9.54
CA SER A 73 7.79 -10.39 -10.10
C SER A 73 6.88 -9.84 -9.00
N ASN A 74 7.07 -8.57 -8.62
CA ASN A 74 6.12 -7.86 -7.78
C ASN A 74 5.44 -6.77 -8.63
N PRO A 75 4.14 -6.86 -8.93
CA PRO A 75 3.43 -5.85 -9.72
C PRO A 75 3.34 -4.49 -9.02
N GLU A 76 3.54 -4.42 -7.69
CA GLU A 76 3.46 -3.18 -6.92
C GLU A 76 4.75 -2.34 -6.97
N HIS A 77 5.84 -2.89 -7.49
CA HIS A 77 7.15 -2.23 -7.49
C HIS A 77 7.86 -2.38 -8.83
N ASP A 78 8.41 -1.26 -9.31
CA ASP A 78 9.28 -1.29 -10.47
C ASP A 78 10.47 -2.25 -10.21
N PRO A 79 10.77 -3.15 -11.15
CA PRO A 79 11.87 -4.08 -11.00
C PRO A 79 13.19 -3.30 -10.87
N TYR A 80 13.93 -3.57 -9.79
CA TYR A 80 15.24 -2.99 -9.54
C TYR A 80 16.24 -4.13 -9.31
N ALA A 81 17.27 -4.19 -10.15
CA ALA A 81 18.23 -5.30 -10.21
C ALA A 81 17.56 -6.68 -10.10
N PRO A 82 16.54 -6.97 -10.93
CA PRO A 82 15.66 -8.11 -10.72
C PRO A 82 16.43 -9.44 -10.75
N CYS A 83 16.14 -10.31 -9.78
CA CYS A 83 16.67 -11.66 -9.70
C CYS A 83 15.58 -12.66 -9.26
N THR A 84 15.87 -13.95 -9.37
CA THR A 84 14.98 -15.01 -8.89
C THR A 84 15.47 -15.53 -7.53
N LEU A 85 14.56 -16.17 -6.78
CA LEU A 85 14.95 -16.88 -5.55
C LEU A 85 15.95 -18.03 -5.86
N GLN A 86 15.87 -18.61 -7.06
CA GLN A 86 16.80 -19.64 -7.51
C GLN A 86 18.22 -19.08 -7.69
N ASP A 87 18.38 -17.89 -8.27
CA ASP A 87 19.69 -17.24 -8.38
C ASP A 87 20.36 -17.07 -7.00
N LEU A 88 19.58 -16.70 -5.97
CA LEU A 88 20.07 -16.55 -4.60
C LEU A 88 20.49 -17.89 -3.96
N ARG A 89 19.75 -18.97 -4.26
CA ARG A 89 20.04 -20.33 -3.76
C ARG A 89 21.33 -20.90 -4.32
N GLU A 90 21.64 -20.63 -5.59
CA GLU A 90 22.82 -21.18 -6.27
C GLU A 90 24.16 -20.69 -5.70
N LEU A 91 24.15 -19.58 -4.96
CA LEU A 91 25.33 -19.03 -4.28
C LEU A 91 25.63 -19.70 -2.93
N ASN A 92 24.68 -20.49 -2.40
CA ASN A 92 24.82 -21.26 -1.17
C ASN A 92 25.14 -20.41 0.07
N TYR A 93 24.60 -19.19 0.15
CA TYR A 93 24.70 -18.35 1.35
C TYR A 93 23.73 -18.81 2.43
N ASP A 94 23.95 -18.42 3.68
CA ASP A 94 23.07 -18.81 4.79
C ASP A 94 21.88 -17.84 4.93
N TYR A 95 22.11 -16.55 4.66
CA TYR A 95 21.13 -15.48 4.80
C TYR A 95 21.27 -14.41 3.71
N TRP A 96 20.15 -13.89 3.22
CA TRP A 96 20.09 -12.73 2.33
C TRP A 96 19.38 -11.57 3.02
N ALA A 97 20.16 -10.53 3.33
CA ALA A 97 19.70 -9.22 3.76
C ALA A 97 19.39 -8.38 2.52
N LEU A 98 18.12 -8.32 2.14
CA LEU A 98 17.68 -7.56 0.97
C LEU A 98 17.28 -6.13 1.32
N GLY A 99 17.15 -5.28 0.31
CA GLY A 99 16.56 -3.94 0.39
C GLY A 99 15.89 -3.58 -0.94
N HIS A 100 15.25 -2.40 -1.00
CA HIS A 100 14.42 -1.83 -2.10
C HIS A 100 12.93 -1.84 -1.75
N ILE A 101 12.42 -2.99 -1.32
CA ILE A 101 11.03 -3.13 -0.91
C ILE A 101 10.84 -2.55 0.48
N HIS A 102 9.95 -1.57 0.62
CA HIS A 102 9.68 -0.89 1.90
C HIS A 102 8.76 -1.71 2.81
N THR A 103 7.97 -2.63 2.26
CA THR A 103 7.13 -3.54 3.06
C THR A 103 7.97 -4.69 3.64
N PRO A 104 8.00 -4.88 4.97
CA PRO A 104 8.73 -5.96 5.59
C PRO A 104 8.17 -7.31 5.12
N SER A 105 9.03 -8.24 4.71
CA SER A 105 8.61 -9.55 4.23
C SER A 105 9.72 -10.60 4.34
N ILE A 106 9.30 -11.85 4.59
CA ILE A 106 10.19 -13.03 4.54
C ILE A 106 9.88 -13.78 3.25
N VAL A 107 10.81 -13.72 2.29
CA VAL A 107 10.69 -14.36 0.97
C VAL A 107 10.96 -15.87 1.06
N CYS A 108 11.91 -16.27 1.92
CA CYS A 108 12.22 -17.66 2.20
C CYS A 108 12.58 -17.82 3.67
N LYS A 109 11.93 -18.79 4.35
CA LYS A 109 12.12 -19.10 5.77
C LYS A 109 13.16 -20.19 6.02
N GLU A 110 13.52 -20.94 5.00
CA GLU A 110 14.50 -22.04 5.05
C GLU A 110 15.78 -21.62 4.33
N ALA A 111 16.86 -22.39 4.44
CA ALA A 111 18.15 -22.02 3.85
C ALA A 111 18.09 -21.89 2.30
N PRO A 112 18.51 -20.74 1.72
CA PRO A 112 18.93 -19.53 2.41
C PRO A 112 17.73 -18.72 2.93
N ILE A 113 17.80 -18.23 4.17
CA ILE A 113 16.77 -17.33 4.68
C ILE A 113 16.87 -16.02 3.89
N VAL A 114 15.75 -15.53 3.33
CA VAL A 114 15.72 -14.33 2.49
C VAL A 114 14.70 -13.34 3.03
N ILE A 115 15.15 -12.15 3.41
CA ILE A 115 14.30 -11.16 4.09
C ILE A 115 14.48 -9.77 3.47
N TYR A 116 13.34 -9.11 3.23
CA TYR A 116 13.26 -7.65 3.11
C TYR A 116 12.89 -7.08 4.47
N PRO A 117 13.74 -6.26 5.10
CA PRO A 117 13.42 -5.65 6.38
C PRO A 117 12.39 -4.54 6.27
N GLY A 118 12.12 -4.05 5.05
CA GLY A 118 11.30 -2.87 4.83
C GLY A 118 12.05 -1.59 5.15
N ASN A 119 11.28 -0.52 5.38
CA ASN A 119 11.78 0.73 5.95
C ASN A 119 11.59 0.78 7.48
N PRO A 120 12.44 1.52 8.21
CA PRO A 120 12.33 1.64 9.67
C PRO A 120 11.24 2.62 10.14
N GLN A 121 10.76 3.50 9.25
CA GLN A 121 9.73 4.49 9.53
C GLN A 121 8.93 4.76 8.25
N GLY A 122 7.61 4.54 8.33
CA GLY A 122 6.67 4.85 7.25
C GLY A 122 6.55 6.36 7.02
N ARG A 123 6.36 6.78 5.79
CA ARG A 123 6.36 8.20 5.39
C ARG A 123 5.05 8.67 4.76
N HIS A 124 4.16 7.75 4.40
CA HIS A 124 2.88 8.01 3.75
C HIS A 124 1.95 6.80 3.86
N PHE A 125 0.70 6.96 3.43
CA PHE A 125 -0.36 5.95 3.57
C PHE A 125 -0.13 4.62 2.83
N SER A 126 0.62 4.59 1.71
CA SER A 126 1.03 3.31 1.11
C SER A 126 2.13 2.58 1.90
N GLU A 127 2.73 3.22 2.90
CA GLU A 127 3.61 2.60 3.89
C GLU A 127 2.87 2.36 5.22
N ASN A 128 1.64 1.81 5.15
CA ASN A 128 0.78 1.54 6.31
C ASN A 128 1.34 0.47 7.27
N GLY A 129 0.91 0.50 8.53
CA GLY A 129 1.24 -0.51 9.53
C GLY A 129 2.62 -0.35 10.16
N ALA A 130 3.08 -1.41 10.84
CA ALA A 130 4.32 -1.42 11.61
C ALA A 130 5.56 -1.41 10.71
N ARG A 131 6.59 -0.66 11.11
CA ARG A 131 7.85 -0.47 10.36
C ARG A 131 9.04 -0.66 11.30
N GLY A 132 10.16 -1.15 10.77
CA GLY A 132 11.16 -1.71 11.67
C GLY A 132 12.34 -2.36 11.00
N CYS A 133 12.91 -3.33 11.71
CA CYS A 133 14.00 -4.16 11.23
C CYS A 133 13.83 -5.61 11.70
N PHE A 134 14.58 -6.52 11.11
CA PHE A 134 14.68 -7.89 11.63
C PHE A 134 15.93 -8.04 12.46
N VAL A 135 15.78 -8.65 13.63
CA VAL A 135 16.89 -9.23 14.36
C VAL A 135 17.01 -10.69 13.94
N VAL A 136 18.21 -11.07 13.53
CA VAL A 136 18.57 -12.44 13.12
C VAL A 136 19.58 -12.97 14.12
N ASP A 137 19.16 -13.94 14.92
CA ASP A 137 19.99 -14.58 15.93
C ASP A 137 20.52 -15.90 15.35
N VAL A 138 21.85 -16.04 15.32
CA VAL A 138 22.56 -17.21 14.77
C VAL A 138 23.32 -17.91 15.89
N SER A 139 23.03 -19.18 16.10
CA SER A 139 23.69 -20.01 17.11
C SER A 139 24.19 -21.33 16.53
N LEU A 140 25.03 -22.06 17.29
CA LEU A 140 25.47 -23.39 16.91
C LEU A 140 24.27 -24.35 17.03
N GLY A 141 23.96 -25.03 15.91
CA GLY A 141 22.84 -25.95 15.82
C GLY A 141 23.12 -27.26 16.56
N ARG A 142 22.05 -27.97 16.95
CA ARG A 142 22.13 -29.29 17.58
C ARG A 142 22.16 -30.46 16.59
N ASP A 143 21.91 -30.19 15.31
CA ASP A 143 21.80 -31.19 14.25
C ASP A 143 22.97 -31.13 13.25
N SER A 144 22.92 -31.99 12.23
CA SER A 144 23.92 -32.12 11.18
C SER A 144 24.02 -30.90 10.25
N SER A 145 23.16 -29.88 10.38
CA SER A 145 23.23 -28.62 9.63
C SER A 145 24.18 -27.60 10.26
N GLY A 146 24.52 -27.77 11.55
CA GLY A 146 25.55 -27.03 12.26
C GLY A 146 25.16 -25.64 12.76
N ARG A 147 23.98 -25.08 12.41
CA ARG A 147 23.51 -23.75 12.87
C ARG A 147 21.99 -23.70 13.07
N ASP A 148 21.56 -23.03 14.13
CA ASP A 148 20.16 -22.67 14.36
C ASP A 148 19.99 -21.15 14.17
N ILE A 149 19.00 -20.77 13.36
CA ILE A 149 18.76 -19.37 12.96
C ILE A 149 17.32 -19.01 13.31
N SER A 150 17.17 -18.00 14.15
CA SER A 150 15.86 -17.43 14.45
C SER A 150 15.78 -15.98 13.98
N THR A 151 14.57 -15.56 13.59
CA THR A 151 14.32 -14.22 13.09
C THR A 151 13.13 -13.62 13.82
N ARG A 152 13.24 -12.36 14.20
CA ARG A 152 12.16 -11.60 14.85
C ARG A 152 12.11 -10.18 14.31
N PHE A 153 10.91 -9.72 13.99
CA PHE A 153 10.70 -8.34 13.58
C PHE A 153 10.64 -7.44 14.82
N ILE A 154 11.34 -6.31 14.78
CA ILE A 154 11.36 -5.30 15.82
C ILE A 154 10.91 -3.98 15.22
N GLU A 155 9.78 -3.51 15.73
CA GLU A 155 9.17 -2.26 15.32
C GLU A 155 10.00 -1.08 15.83
N THR A 156 10.44 -0.20 14.92
CA THR A 156 11.23 0.99 15.25
C THR A 156 10.55 2.29 14.85
N ASP A 157 9.37 2.23 14.23
CA ASP A 157 8.61 3.42 13.90
C ASP A 157 8.17 4.20 15.13
N SER A 158 8.12 5.52 14.97
CA SER A 158 7.58 6.46 15.96
C SER A 158 6.16 6.91 15.60
N VAL A 159 5.81 6.86 14.31
CA VAL A 159 4.49 7.22 13.79
C VAL A 159 3.99 6.11 12.86
N ARG A 160 2.79 5.60 13.14
CA ARG A 160 2.11 4.61 12.30
C ARG A 160 1.14 5.28 11.33
N TRP A 161 1.05 4.73 10.12
CA TRP A 161 0.08 5.14 9.12
C TRP A 161 -1.01 4.09 9.00
N TYR A 162 -2.27 4.51 9.04
CA TYR A 162 -3.41 3.61 8.85
C TYR A 162 -4.44 4.17 7.87
N ILE A 163 -4.98 3.28 7.06
CA ILE A 163 -6.24 3.51 6.36
C ILE A 163 -7.26 2.59 7.04
N ARG A 164 -8.45 3.11 7.36
CA ARG A 164 -9.57 2.32 7.85
C ARG A 164 -10.78 2.57 6.99
N GLU A 165 -11.33 1.49 6.48
CA GLU A 165 -12.61 1.49 5.81
C GLU A 165 -13.69 1.30 6.87
N ILE A 166 -14.69 2.17 6.88
CA ILE A 166 -15.77 2.19 7.87
C ILE A 166 -17.09 2.13 7.11
N SER A 167 -17.91 1.13 7.44
CA SER A 167 -19.23 0.99 6.83
C SER A 167 -20.23 1.93 7.49
N ILE A 168 -21.10 2.55 6.68
CA ILE A 168 -22.29 3.27 7.16
C ILE A 168 -23.54 2.38 7.18
N GLU A 169 -23.44 1.12 6.76
CA GLU A 169 -24.60 0.22 6.71
C GLU A 169 -25.15 -0.04 8.11
N GLY A 170 -26.46 0.12 8.26
CA GLY A 170 -27.13 0.00 9.55
C GLY A 170 -26.95 1.21 10.48
N LEU A 171 -26.21 2.25 10.06
CA LEU A 171 -26.16 3.52 10.77
C LEU A 171 -27.24 4.45 10.21
N GLU A 172 -28.13 4.91 11.08
CA GLU A 172 -29.23 5.79 10.73
C GLU A 172 -28.96 7.25 11.10
N LYS A 173 -28.13 7.49 12.12
CA LYS A 173 -27.92 8.83 12.70
C LYS A 173 -26.44 9.21 12.78
N GLU A 174 -26.18 10.51 12.65
CA GLU A 174 -24.83 11.09 12.76
C GLU A 174 -24.09 10.64 14.03
N GLY A 175 -24.79 10.62 15.18
CA GLY A 175 -24.19 10.17 16.44
C GLY A 175 -23.63 8.75 16.40
N GLU A 176 -24.26 7.84 15.67
CA GLU A 176 -23.81 6.45 15.53
C GLU A 176 -22.53 6.35 14.68
N LEU A 177 -22.42 7.20 13.65
CA LEU A 177 -21.19 7.34 12.86
C LEU A 177 -20.05 7.92 13.71
N ILE A 178 -20.32 8.96 14.51
CA ILE A 178 -19.33 9.55 15.41
C ILE A 178 -18.83 8.51 16.41
N GLU A 179 -19.73 7.74 17.05
CA GLU A 179 -19.37 6.66 17.96
C GLU A 179 -18.53 5.57 17.29
N SER A 180 -18.88 5.19 16.05
CA SER A 180 -18.12 4.23 15.25
C SER A 180 -16.69 4.73 14.95
N LEU A 181 -16.56 5.99 14.53
CA LEU A 181 -15.26 6.62 14.25
C LEU A 181 -14.42 6.74 15.51
N GLN A 182 -15.00 7.13 16.64
CA GLN A 182 -14.32 7.23 17.93
C GLN A 182 -13.82 5.87 18.41
N SER A 183 -14.65 4.83 18.30
CA SER A 183 -14.27 3.44 18.60
C SER A 183 -13.05 2.99 17.77
N GLN A 184 -13.01 3.36 16.48
CA GLN A 184 -11.84 3.08 15.63
C GLN A 184 -10.57 3.82 16.08
N LEU A 185 -10.68 5.05 16.58
CA LEU A 185 -9.54 5.78 17.14
C LEU A 185 -9.03 5.12 18.43
N ASP A 186 -9.93 4.72 19.33
CA ASP A 186 -9.56 4.05 20.57
C ASP A 186 -8.89 2.68 20.30
N GLU A 187 -9.42 1.91 19.35
CA GLU A 187 -8.80 0.66 18.90
C GLU A 187 -7.37 0.89 18.36
N MET A 188 -7.16 1.94 17.56
CA MET A 188 -5.82 2.30 17.09
C MET A 188 -4.89 2.69 18.23
N ARG A 189 -5.42 3.36 19.27
CA ARG A 189 -4.66 3.78 20.44
C ARG A 189 -4.12 2.59 21.21
N GLU A 190 -4.98 1.61 21.47
CA GLU A 190 -4.63 0.39 22.17
C GLU A 190 -3.60 -0.44 21.38
N ASN A 191 -3.80 -0.56 20.06
CA ASN A 191 -2.98 -1.41 19.21
C ASN A 191 -1.65 -0.78 18.75
N SER A 192 -1.45 0.51 18.98
CA SER A 192 -0.22 1.21 18.55
C SER A 192 0.92 1.18 19.56
N VAL A 193 0.73 0.50 20.71
CA VAL A 193 1.79 0.25 21.73
C VAL A 193 2.55 1.54 22.08
N GLY A 194 1.82 2.64 22.27
CA GLY A 194 2.40 3.94 22.59
C GLY A 194 3.10 4.66 21.43
N ARG A 195 2.70 4.39 20.18
CA ARG A 195 3.12 5.17 19.01
C ARG A 195 2.03 6.14 18.60
N SER A 196 2.46 7.29 18.06
CA SER A 196 1.52 8.18 17.40
C SER A 196 1.00 7.55 16.12
N VAL A 197 -0.20 7.93 15.72
CA VAL A 197 -0.88 7.43 14.53
C VAL A 197 -1.28 8.60 13.67
N ILE A 198 -1.11 8.46 12.36
CA ILE A 198 -1.79 9.26 11.36
C ILE A 198 -2.72 8.32 10.60
N CYS A 199 -4.02 8.58 10.65
CA CYS A 199 -5.01 7.72 10.03
C CYS A 199 -5.83 8.45 8.98
N ARG A 200 -6.39 7.68 8.06
CA ARG A 200 -7.38 8.12 7.10
C ARG A 200 -8.60 7.21 7.22
N PHE A 201 -9.78 7.82 7.30
CA PHE A 201 -11.04 7.10 7.23
C PHE A 201 -11.56 7.13 5.80
N VAL A 202 -12.07 5.98 5.34
CA VAL A 202 -12.78 5.85 4.07
C VAL A 202 -14.17 5.31 4.41
N LEU A 203 -15.18 6.17 4.33
CA LEU A 203 -16.56 5.79 4.62
C LEU A 203 -17.13 5.07 3.40
N LYS A 204 -17.72 3.90 3.60
CA LYS A 204 -18.27 3.05 2.54
C LYS A 204 -19.64 2.51 2.92
N GLY A 205 -20.32 1.89 1.96
CA GLY A 205 -21.60 1.23 2.19
C GLY A 205 -22.79 2.13 1.89
N ARG A 206 -23.98 1.58 2.08
CA ARG A 206 -25.26 2.22 1.76
C ARG A 206 -26.01 2.59 3.02
N GLY A 207 -26.59 3.78 3.06
CA GLY A 207 -27.39 4.19 4.21
C GLY A 207 -27.87 5.64 4.13
N PRO A 208 -28.82 6.02 5.01
CA PRO A 208 -29.37 7.37 5.03
C PRO A 208 -28.30 8.45 5.32
N LEU A 209 -27.20 8.08 5.99
CA LEU A 209 -26.08 8.98 6.25
C LEU A 209 -25.38 9.48 4.99
N HIS A 210 -25.55 8.81 3.85
CA HIS A 210 -25.02 9.27 2.56
C HIS A 210 -25.38 10.73 2.26
N HIS A 211 -26.63 11.12 2.55
CA HIS A 211 -27.11 12.48 2.30
C HIS A 211 -26.41 13.51 3.19
N ILE A 212 -26.24 13.19 4.46
CA ILE A 212 -25.63 14.09 5.45
C ILE A 212 -24.14 14.26 5.15
N LEU A 213 -23.45 13.18 4.78
CA LEU A 213 -22.02 13.18 4.45
C LEU A 213 -21.67 14.10 3.27
N ARG A 214 -22.62 14.35 2.37
CA ARG A 214 -22.45 15.23 1.21
C ARG A 214 -22.84 16.68 1.45
N GLN A 215 -23.39 17.00 2.61
CA GLN A 215 -23.67 18.40 2.96
C GLN A 215 -22.34 19.16 3.07
N GLU A 216 -22.30 20.35 2.49
CA GLU A 216 -21.11 21.21 2.51
C GLU A 216 -20.67 21.49 3.95
N GLY A 217 -19.40 21.21 4.25
CA GLY A 217 -18.82 21.45 5.58
C GLY A 217 -18.99 20.30 6.58
N PHE A 218 -19.86 19.30 6.32
CA PHE A 218 -20.12 18.24 7.28
C PHE A 218 -18.86 17.41 7.60
N ILE A 219 -18.15 16.96 6.56
CA ILE A 219 -16.91 16.20 6.70
C ILE A 219 -15.83 17.05 7.40
N GLU A 220 -15.75 18.34 7.09
CA GLU A 220 -14.81 19.25 7.72
C GLU A 220 -15.08 19.42 9.23
N ASP A 221 -16.34 19.52 9.62
CA ASP A 221 -16.74 19.63 11.03
C ASP A 221 -16.53 18.31 11.78
N LEU A 222 -16.85 17.17 11.16
CA LEU A 222 -16.53 15.85 11.69
C LEU A 222 -15.02 15.66 11.87
N LEU A 223 -14.22 16.08 10.90
CA LEU A 223 -12.77 16.03 10.97
C LEU A 223 -12.22 16.93 12.08
N ARG A 224 -12.81 18.10 12.32
CA ARG A 224 -12.46 18.98 13.45
C ARG A 224 -12.74 18.26 14.77
N LEU A 225 -13.95 17.73 14.94
CA LEU A 225 -14.38 16.99 16.12
C LEU A 225 -13.40 15.86 16.46
N LEU A 226 -13.05 15.02 15.49
CA LEU A 226 -12.16 13.88 15.71
C LEU A 226 -10.69 14.26 16.02
N ARG A 227 -10.30 15.51 15.75
CA ARG A 227 -8.96 16.03 16.04
C ARG A 227 -8.90 16.78 17.37
N GLU A 228 -10.04 17.05 18.01
CA GLU A 228 -10.08 17.77 19.27
C GLU A 228 -9.29 17.03 20.35
N GLY A 229 -8.37 17.73 21.02
CA GLY A 229 -7.54 17.16 22.09
C GLY A 229 -6.33 16.34 21.65
N GLU A 230 -6.20 15.95 20.38
CA GLU A 230 -5.09 15.10 19.90
C GLU A 230 -3.72 15.81 19.87
N THR A 231 -3.69 17.13 20.07
CA THR A 231 -2.44 17.92 20.07
C THR A 231 -1.82 18.09 21.47
N TRP A 232 -2.49 17.62 22.53
CA TRP A 232 -2.07 17.90 23.91
C TRP A 232 -1.21 16.80 24.54
N GLY A 233 -1.18 15.61 23.92
CA GLY A 233 -0.43 14.45 24.39
C GLY A 233 0.97 14.31 23.78
N ARG A 234 1.80 13.46 24.40
CA ARG A 234 3.08 13.01 23.80
C ARG A 234 2.87 12.05 22.62
N GLN A 235 1.74 11.34 22.65
CA GLN A 235 1.24 10.47 21.58
C GLN A 235 -0.08 11.07 21.10
N PHE A 236 -0.36 10.91 19.81
CA PHE A 236 -1.56 11.44 19.17
C PHE A 236 -2.11 10.44 18.17
N ILE A 237 -3.41 10.53 17.86
CA ILE A 237 -4.05 9.87 16.74
C ILE A 237 -4.65 10.95 15.87
N TRP A 238 -3.97 11.25 14.77
CA TRP A 238 -4.34 12.32 13.87
C TRP A 238 -5.10 11.77 12.68
N VAL A 239 -6.41 12.05 12.62
CA VAL A 239 -7.19 11.82 11.40
C VAL A 239 -6.74 12.82 10.35
N GLU A 240 -6.02 12.40 9.31
CA GLU A 240 -5.56 13.28 8.22
C GLU A 240 -6.70 13.68 7.29
N ARG A 241 -7.58 12.73 6.98
CA ARG A 241 -8.68 12.90 6.03
C ARG A 241 -9.78 11.88 6.29
N ILE A 242 -11.00 12.26 5.96
CA ILE A 242 -12.14 11.37 5.75
C ILE A 242 -12.48 11.43 4.26
N GLU A 243 -12.53 10.27 3.61
CA GLU A 243 -12.96 10.11 2.22
C GLU A 243 -14.37 9.51 2.22
N ASP A 244 -15.28 10.08 1.44
CA ASP A 244 -16.66 9.61 1.30
C ASP A 244 -16.81 8.79 0.01
N ASP A 245 -16.81 7.47 0.16
CA ASP A 245 -17.13 6.48 -0.89
C ASP A 245 -18.50 5.84 -0.61
N THR A 246 -19.38 6.50 0.16
CA THR A 246 -20.70 5.97 0.49
C THR A 246 -21.65 6.03 -0.71
N LEU A 247 -22.68 5.19 -0.66
CA LEU A 247 -23.67 5.04 -1.72
C LEU A 247 -25.07 5.31 -1.20
N PHE A 248 -25.94 5.70 -2.13
CA PHE A 248 -27.34 5.95 -1.86
C PHE A 248 -28.03 4.74 -1.16
N PRO A 249 -28.92 4.97 -0.18
CA PRO A 249 -29.57 3.91 0.61
C PRO A 249 -30.46 2.96 -0.18
N ILE A 250 -30.89 3.33 -1.38
CA ILE A 250 -31.78 2.50 -2.20
C ILE A 250 -30.96 1.50 -3.02
N GLU A 251 -31.32 0.22 -2.90
CA GLU A 251 -30.79 -0.85 -3.74
C GLU A 251 -31.18 -0.65 -5.20
N ARG A 252 -30.24 -0.96 -6.09
CA ARG A 252 -30.41 -0.71 -7.52
C ARG A 252 -31.59 -1.49 -8.12
N GLU A 253 -31.82 -2.70 -7.63
CA GLU A 253 -32.94 -3.57 -8.01
C GLU A 253 -34.30 -2.94 -7.70
N ILE A 254 -34.37 -2.10 -6.66
CA ILE A 254 -35.59 -1.36 -6.31
C ILE A 254 -35.75 -0.19 -7.28
N LEU A 255 -34.67 0.54 -7.59
CA LEU A 255 -34.71 1.65 -8.55
C LEU A 255 -35.14 1.17 -9.95
N LEU A 256 -34.63 0.02 -10.41
CA LEU A 256 -35.02 -0.59 -11.67
C LEU A 256 -36.52 -0.88 -11.78
N LYS A 257 -37.20 -1.11 -10.65
CA LYS A 257 -38.64 -1.38 -10.61
C LYS A 257 -39.50 -0.12 -10.54
N ARG A 258 -38.91 1.06 -10.34
CA ARG A 258 -39.66 2.32 -10.31
C ARG A 258 -40.16 2.66 -11.72
N GLU A 259 -41.35 3.26 -11.78
CA GLU A 259 -41.97 3.78 -13.01
C GLU A 259 -41.91 5.31 -13.08
N ASP A 260 -40.96 5.93 -12.37
CA ASP A 260 -40.70 7.37 -12.43
C ASP A 260 -39.35 7.68 -13.10
N PHE A 261 -39.06 8.96 -13.28
CA PHE A 261 -37.84 9.44 -13.96
C PHE A 261 -36.54 8.83 -13.40
N VAL A 262 -36.49 8.60 -12.08
CA VAL A 262 -35.34 7.94 -11.43
C VAL A 262 -35.21 6.49 -11.88
N GLY A 263 -36.32 5.76 -11.96
CA GLY A 263 -36.33 4.40 -12.50
C GLY A 263 -35.92 4.33 -13.96
N ASP A 264 -36.37 5.28 -14.78
CA ASP A 264 -36.00 5.35 -16.20
C ASP A 264 -34.51 5.63 -16.38
N LEU A 265 -33.92 6.52 -15.57
CA LEU A 265 -32.47 6.76 -15.57
C LEU A 265 -31.67 5.48 -15.32
N VAL A 266 -32.03 4.72 -14.27
CA VAL A 266 -31.30 3.48 -13.92
C VAL A 266 -31.45 2.43 -15.02
N LYS A 267 -32.64 2.31 -15.63
CA LYS A 267 -32.86 1.41 -16.77
C LYS A 267 -32.05 1.82 -18.00
N ILE A 268 -31.92 3.12 -18.28
CA ILE A 268 -31.07 3.62 -19.37
C ILE A 268 -29.62 3.22 -19.13
N VAL A 269 -29.08 3.48 -17.94
CA VAL A 269 -27.69 3.10 -17.63
C VAL A 269 -27.49 1.58 -17.68
N GLU A 270 -28.48 0.79 -17.24
CA GLU A 270 -28.42 -0.67 -17.39
C GLU A 270 -28.39 -1.10 -18.85
N GLY A 271 -29.25 -0.51 -19.68
CA GLY A 271 -29.27 -0.78 -21.13
C GLY A 271 -27.93 -0.46 -21.77
N LEU A 272 -27.30 0.66 -21.42
CA LEU A 272 -25.96 1.01 -21.92
C LEU A 272 -24.86 0.00 -21.53
N LYS A 273 -25.01 -0.68 -20.38
CA LYS A 273 -24.05 -1.70 -19.91
C LYS A 273 -24.31 -3.07 -20.52
N THR A 274 -25.57 -3.42 -20.77
CA THR A 274 -26.00 -4.80 -21.07
C THR A 274 -26.49 -5.04 -22.50
N ASP A 275 -26.94 -4.00 -23.21
CA ASP A 275 -27.41 -4.07 -24.60
C ASP A 275 -26.39 -3.46 -25.56
N GLU A 276 -25.85 -4.30 -26.46
CA GLU A 276 -24.83 -3.88 -27.44
C GLU A 276 -25.33 -2.78 -28.38
N ASN A 277 -26.62 -2.78 -28.75
CA ASN A 277 -27.17 -1.77 -29.65
C ASN A 277 -27.22 -0.39 -28.99
N SER A 278 -27.78 -0.31 -27.78
CA SER A 278 -27.82 0.92 -26.97
C SER A 278 -26.41 1.45 -26.69
N ARG A 279 -25.46 0.54 -26.42
CA ARG A 279 -24.05 0.89 -26.19
C ARG A 279 -23.40 1.48 -27.46
N ASN A 280 -23.63 0.88 -28.63
CA ASN A 280 -23.11 1.37 -29.89
C ASN A 280 -23.67 2.76 -30.23
N GLU A 281 -24.98 2.97 -30.06
CA GLU A 281 -25.62 4.27 -30.27
C GLU A 281 -25.02 5.35 -29.35
N PHE A 282 -24.81 5.03 -28.08
CA PHE A 282 -24.15 5.93 -27.14
C PHE A 282 -22.69 6.24 -27.51
N HIS A 283 -21.94 5.24 -27.99
CA HIS A 283 -20.59 5.46 -28.52
C HIS A 283 -20.58 6.41 -29.72
N GLU A 284 -21.56 6.35 -30.61
CA GLU A 284 -21.69 7.30 -31.73
C GLU A 284 -21.89 8.73 -31.23
N VAL A 285 -22.71 8.94 -30.19
CA VAL A 285 -22.93 10.26 -29.56
C VAL A 285 -21.63 10.80 -28.95
N LEU A 286 -20.84 9.94 -28.30
CA LEU A 286 -19.54 10.32 -27.72
C LEU A 286 -18.41 10.39 -28.75
N SER A 287 -18.61 9.88 -29.96
CA SER A 287 -17.56 9.80 -31.00
C SER A 287 -16.86 11.13 -31.32
N PRO A 288 -17.50 12.33 -31.25
CA PRO A 288 -16.80 13.59 -31.45
C PRO A 288 -15.74 13.89 -30.37
N LEU A 289 -15.92 13.40 -29.14
CA LEU A 289 -14.96 13.58 -28.05
C LEU A 289 -13.67 12.80 -28.31
N PHE A 290 -13.77 11.58 -28.84
CA PHE A 290 -12.61 10.71 -29.14
C PHE A 290 -12.10 10.87 -30.59
N GLY A 291 -12.92 11.40 -31.48
CA GLY A 291 -12.68 11.50 -32.91
C GLY A 291 -12.13 12.85 -33.36
N SER A 292 -12.47 13.94 -32.67
CA SER A 292 -12.08 15.29 -33.08
C SER A 292 -10.60 15.59 -32.81
N ARG A 293 -10.02 16.48 -33.64
CA ARG A 293 -8.63 16.93 -33.52
C ARG A 293 -8.33 17.62 -32.19
N ASN A 294 -9.34 18.21 -31.54
CA ASN A 294 -9.21 18.86 -30.24
C ASN A 294 -9.41 17.85 -29.09
N GLY A 295 -10.35 16.92 -29.19
CA GLY A 295 -10.60 15.90 -28.17
C GLY A 295 -9.46 14.88 -28.02
N ARG A 296 -8.89 14.40 -29.13
CA ARG A 296 -7.75 13.45 -29.14
C ARG A 296 -6.47 13.98 -28.46
N LYS A 297 -6.36 15.29 -28.27
CA LYS A 297 -5.22 15.89 -27.55
C LYS A 297 -5.34 15.73 -26.03
N HIS A 298 -6.54 15.48 -25.53
CA HIS A 298 -6.85 15.51 -24.10
C HIS A 298 -7.45 14.19 -23.57
N ILE A 299 -7.94 13.31 -24.44
CA ILE A 299 -8.66 12.09 -24.05
C ILE A 299 -8.13 10.88 -24.85
N SER A 300 -7.71 9.84 -24.14
CA SER A 300 -7.32 8.53 -24.70
C SER A 300 -8.54 7.70 -25.14
N LYS A 301 -8.32 6.66 -25.94
CA LYS A 301 -9.36 5.65 -26.15
C LYS A 301 -9.65 4.96 -24.81
N ILE A 302 -10.93 4.76 -24.52
CA ILE A 302 -11.46 4.12 -23.34
C ILE A 302 -11.88 2.69 -23.74
N ASP A 303 -11.56 1.70 -22.90
CA ASP A 303 -12.02 0.32 -23.09
C ASP A 303 -13.39 0.07 -22.45
N ASP A 304 -13.90 -1.16 -22.57
CA ASP A 304 -15.26 -1.47 -22.12
C ASP A 304 -15.41 -1.44 -20.60
N ASP A 305 -14.36 -1.80 -19.86
CA ASP A 305 -14.34 -1.82 -18.40
C ASP A 305 -14.29 -0.39 -17.84
N GLU A 306 -13.44 0.45 -18.43
CA GLU A 306 -13.35 1.86 -18.07
C GLU A 306 -14.65 2.60 -18.42
N MET A 307 -15.30 2.28 -19.55
CA MET A 307 -16.63 2.82 -19.89
C MET A 307 -17.69 2.41 -18.86
N ASN A 308 -17.73 1.15 -18.46
CA ASN A 308 -18.68 0.66 -17.45
C ASN A 308 -18.48 1.37 -16.09
N SER A 309 -17.22 1.61 -15.70
CA SER A 309 -16.86 2.37 -14.50
C SER A 309 -17.34 3.82 -14.57
N LEU A 310 -17.15 4.49 -15.71
CA LEU A 310 -17.62 5.86 -15.93
C LEU A 310 -19.14 5.96 -15.88
N LEU A 311 -19.85 5.00 -16.50
CA LEU A 311 -21.31 4.93 -16.45
C LEU A 311 -21.81 4.75 -15.01
N GLN A 312 -21.16 3.90 -14.21
CA GLN A 312 -21.54 3.73 -12.80
C GLN A 312 -21.34 5.02 -11.99
N ARG A 313 -20.25 5.75 -12.23
CA ARG A 313 -19.99 7.03 -11.55
C ARG A 313 -21.00 8.10 -11.96
N ALA A 314 -21.33 8.17 -13.25
CA ALA A 314 -22.35 9.09 -13.75
C ALA A 314 -23.74 8.78 -13.18
N GLU A 315 -24.13 7.49 -13.12
CA GLU A 315 -25.38 7.03 -12.51
C GLU A 315 -25.49 7.51 -11.06
N ASN A 316 -24.45 7.31 -10.25
CA ASN A 316 -24.44 7.76 -8.87
C ASN A 316 -24.65 9.28 -8.79
N ILE A 317 -23.84 10.08 -9.50
CA ILE A 317 -23.95 11.56 -9.51
C ILE A 317 -25.36 12.03 -9.87
N LEU A 318 -26.00 11.40 -10.85
CA LEU A 318 -27.34 11.76 -11.30
C LEU A 318 -28.41 11.35 -10.29
N LEU A 319 -28.31 10.15 -9.71
CA LEU A 319 -29.21 9.71 -8.64
C LEU A 319 -29.13 10.64 -7.43
N ASP A 320 -27.92 11.07 -7.09
CA ASP A 320 -27.69 12.03 -6.01
C ASP A 320 -28.40 13.36 -6.27
N ALA A 321 -28.29 13.93 -7.47
CA ALA A 321 -28.96 15.18 -7.81
C ALA A 321 -30.50 15.04 -7.76
N LEU A 322 -31.04 13.99 -8.37
CA LEU A 322 -32.49 13.82 -8.55
C LEU A 322 -33.22 13.45 -7.27
N LEU A 323 -32.55 12.70 -6.38
CA LEU A 323 -33.17 12.26 -5.13
C LEU A 323 -33.01 13.30 -4.02
N THR A 324 -31.98 14.15 -4.08
CA THR A 324 -31.82 15.27 -3.13
C THR A 324 -32.80 16.43 -3.40
N GLU A 325 -33.23 16.65 -4.65
CA GLU A 325 -34.28 17.64 -4.96
C GLU A 325 -35.67 17.24 -4.44
N LYS A 326 -36.03 15.95 -4.51
CA LYS A 326 -37.34 15.46 -4.02
C LYS A 326 -37.53 15.58 -2.50
N ASP A 327 -36.45 15.47 -1.73
CA ASP A 327 -36.52 15.57 -0.27
C ASP A 327 -36.59 17.02 0.24
N ASN A 328 -36.24 18.01 -0.59
CA ASN A 328 -36.31 19.45 -0.26
C ASN A 328 -37.61 20.13 -0.71
N GLU A 329 -38.50 19.43 -1.42
CA GLU A 329 -39.82 19.93 -1.87
C GLU A 329 -41.00 19.49 -0.98
N ASN A 330 -40.73 18.81 0.15
CA ASN A 330 -41.69 18.57 1.24
C ASN A 330 -41.37 19.42 2.47
#